data_AF-A0A8H3FMU2-F1
#
_entry.id   AF-A0A8H3FMU2-F1
#
_cell.length_a   1.000
_cell.length_b   1.000
_cell.length_c   1.000
_cell.angle_alpha   90.00
_cell.angle_beta   90.00
_cell.angle_gamma   90.00
#
_symmetry.space_group_name_H-M   'P 1'
#
loop_
_entity.id
_entity.type
_entity.pdbx_description
1 polymer ?
#
loop_
_entity_poly.entity_id
_entity_poly.type
_entity_poly.pdbx_seq_one_letter_code
_entity_poly.pdbx_strand_id
1 'polypeptide(L)'
;MATKSIFPFLSLPRELRDMVYRFALSFQENKKTNIDGYTSYSIIPAWLWINRQIHQEAAAVFRKNIFVAISTPWPRAFEHIESQGFVPVLAVGKAGETFKGYHLDVQISSPHIDEAHTFLERFIILLDDLKTFCDFWFYQDLDHPGLNTHLELTLVIKDPHSPEWDSRIVPKALQRQFLEPFGVVKSLHGIKVNGEHYATIAKSMREMMETPAKSPEECFEEAIRLKDEGNVLLQNKQYREAIKKYEESFHAIHILVQGRRRSVWADAYFHAELRSGPRKGQFGHIVRIILRFELVANTILAYFRLGEYEEARFWGMRTINLMGDVSPEEPLDFPAGKAIGHIYLRTAWACRELGKKGEALQFFRIAVGYLPSERQAIDSEIRSTLI
;
A
#
# COMPACT_ATOMS: atom_id res chain seq x y z
N MET A 1 -2.81 -52.54 9.86
CA MET A 1 -2.90 -51.13 10.28
C MET A 1 -1.57 -50.73 10.88
N ALA A 2 -0.76 -49.94 10.17
CA ALA A 2 0.49 -49.43 10.73
C ALA A 2 0.13 -48.44 11.85
N THR A 3 0.51 -48.76 13.09
CA THR A 3 0.44 -47.85 14.21
C THR A 3 1.35 -46.66 13.90
N LYS A 4 0.77 -45.49 13.62
CA LYS A 4 1.54 -44.24 13.54
C LYS A 4 2.27 -44.09 14.87
N SER A 5 3.58 -44.32 14.86
CA SER A 5 4.43 -44.07 16.03
C SER A 5 4.28 -42.60 16.41
N ILE A 6 3.81 -42.34 17.62
CA ILE A 6 3.67 -40.97 18.14
C ILE A 6 5.07 -40.39 18.25
N PHE A 7 5.31 -39.28 17.55
CA PHE A 7 6.58 -38.58 17.60
C PHE A 7 6.82 -38.00 19.01
N PRO A 8 7.91 -38.35 19.71
CA PRO A 8 8.16 -37.90 21.08
C PRO A 8 8.68 -36.45 21.09
N PHE A 9 7.80 -35.48 20.85
CA PHE A 9 8.18 -34.07 20.68
C PHE A 9 9.02 -33.50 21.84
N LEU A 10 8.73 -33.88 23.09
CA LEU A 10 9.48 -33.40 24.26
C LEU A 10 10.88 -34.01 24.40
N SER A 11 11.20 -35.07 23.65
CA SER A 11 12.56 -35.62 23.61
C SER A 11 13.50 -34.82 22.70
N LEU A 12 12.97 -33.88 21.89
CA LEU A 12 13.81 -32.97 21.10
C LEU A 12 14.56 -32.00 22.02
N PRO A 13 15.78 -31.57 21.68
CA PRO A 13 16.44 -30.43 22.33
C PRO A 13 15.60 -29.15 22.30
N ARG A 14 15.79 -28.27 23.29
CA ARG A 14 15.02 -27.03 23.46
C ARG A 14 15.08 -26.15 22.21
N GLU A 15 16.23 -26.10 21.57
CA GLU A 15 16.52 -25.30 20.38
C GLU A 15 15.66 -25.73 19.20
N LEU A 16 15.50 -27.05 19.00
CA LEU A 16 14.65 -27.59 17.93
C LEU A 16 13.17 -27.37 18.24
N ARG A 17 12.75 -27.48 19.50
CA ARG A 17 11.38 -27.13 19.90
C ARG A 17 11.09 -25.65 19.67
N ASP A 18 12.03 -24.76 19.97
CA ASP A 18 11.92 -23.33 19.68
C ASP A 18 11.80 -23.03 18.19
N MET A 19 12.49 -23.77 17.32
CA MET A 19 12.30 -23.65 15.87
C MET A 19 10.89 -24.04 15.46
N VAL A 20 10.33 -25.12 16.02
CA VAL A 20 8.94 -25.53 15.76
C VAL A 20 7.95 -24.46 16.27
N TYR A 21 8.17 -23.91 17.46
CA TYR A 21 7.34 -22.83 17.97
C TYR A 21 7.43 -21.55 17.13
N ARG A 22 8.62 -21.20 16.61
CA ARG A 22 8.77 -20.05 15.70
C ARG A 22 8.00 -20.27 14.41
N PHE A 23 8.17 -21.43 13.79
CA PHE A 23 7.43 -21.80 12.60
C PHE A 23 5.91 -21.78 12.84
N ALA A 24 5.44 -22.10 14.04
CA ALA A 24 4.03 -22.12 14.36
C ALA A 24 3.45 -20.76 14.82
N LEU A 25 4.24 -19.91 15.49
CA LEU A 25 3.74 -18.76 16.26
C LEU A 25 4.37 -17.42 15.88
N SER A 26 5.42 -17.41 15.06
CA SER A 26 6.01 -16.18 14.53
C SER A 26 5.13 -15.65 13.40
N PHE A 27 4.62 -14.44 13.55
CA PHE A 27 3.85 -13.82 12.46
C PHE A 27 4.75 -13.51 11.26
N GLN A 28 6.01 -13.17 11.49
CA GLN A 28 6.98 -12.88 10.43
C GLN A 28 7.26 -14.10 9.55
N GLU A 29 7.50 -15.26 10.16
CA GLU A 29 7.76 -16.49 9.40
C GLU A 29 6.51 -17.02 8.68
N ASN A 30 5.32 -16.59 9.12
CA ASN A 30 4.04 -16.99 8.56
C ASN A 30 3.34 -15.87 7.77
N LYS A 31 4.09 -14.87 7.32
CA LYS A 31 3.62 -13.80 6.45
C LYS A 31 3.46 -14.32 5.03
N LYS A 32 2.26 -14.16 4.46
CA LYS A 32 1.97 -14.48 3.05
C LYS A 32 1.47 -13.24 2.34
N THR A 33 2.20 -12.81 1.32
CA THR A 33 1.78 -11.72 0.44
C THR A 33 1.20 -12.30 -0.84
N ASN A 34 -0.07 -11.99 -1.09
CA ASN A 34 -0.77 -12.43 -2.30
C ASN A 34 -0.33 -11.62 -3.53
N ILE A 35 -0.69 -12.10 -4.73
CA ILE A 35 -0.44 -11.42 -6.01
C ILE A 35 -1.04 -9.99 -6.02
N ASP A 36 -2.12 -9.79 -5.26
CA ASP A 36 -2.82 -8.51 -5.12
C ASP A 36 -2.18 -7.56 -4.09
N GLY A 37 -1.02 -7.92 -3.52
CA GLY A 37 -0.29 -7.13 -2.53
C GLY A 37 -0.79 -7.28 -1.08
N TYR A 38 -1.97 -7.87 -0.86
CA TYR A 38 -2.50 -8.09 0.49
C TYR A 38 -1.62 -9.08 1.27
N THR A 39 -1.29 -8.70 2.50
CA THR A 39 -0.55 -9.53 3.43
C THR A 39 -1.51 -10.22 4.39
N SER A 40 -1.32 -11.52 4.59
CA SER A 40 -2.04 -12.29 5.60
C SER A 40 -1.07 -13.05 6.49
N TYR A 41 -1.51 -13.36 7.71
CA TYR A 41 -0.73 -14.11 8.68
C TYR A 41 -1.45 -15.40 9.06
N SER A 42 -0.70 -16.50 9.15
CA SER A 42 -1.26 -17.81 9.49
C SER A 42 -0.47 -18.47 10.61
N ILE A 43 -0.95 -18.36 11.84
CA ILE A 43 -0.32 -18.99 13.01
C ILE A 43 -1.12 -20.20 13.49
N ILE A 44 -0.47 -21.06 14.27
CA ILE A 44 -1.05 -22.25 14.90
C ILE A 44 -1.08 -22.03 16.42
N PRO A 45 -2.11 -21.36 16.97
CA PRO A 45 -2.15 -21.00 18.39
C PRO A 45 -2.37 -22.20 19.31
N ALA A 46 -2.73 -23.38 18.76
CA ALA A 46 -2.93 -24.61 19.52
C ALA A 46 -1.74 -24.98 20.43
N TRP A 47 -0.52 -24.63 20.03
CA TRP A 47 0.70 -24.81 20.82
C TRP A 47 0.65 -24.10 22.18
N LEU A 48 -0.14 -23.03 22.33
CA LEU A 48 -0.30 -22.31 23.58
C LEU A 48 -1.21 -23.03 24.60
N TRP A 49 -1.88 -24.12 24.22
CA TRP A 49 -2.90 -24.78 25.07
C TRP A 49 -2.66 -26.28 25.31
N ILE A 50 -1.52 -26.84 24.90
CA ILE A 50 -1.28 -28.30 24.97
C ILE A 50 -1.02 -28.78 26.41
N ASN A 51 0.06 -28.30 27.03
CA ASN A 51 0.43 -28.62 28.40
C ASN A 51 1.28 -27.50 29.00
N ARG A 52 1.57 -27.54 30.30
CA ARG A 52 2.29 -26.47 31.00
C ARG A 52 3.68 -26.19 30.43
N GLN A 53 4.47 -27.22 30.14
CA GLN A 53 5.82 -27.06 29.60
C GLN A 53 5.76 -26.42 28.21
N ILE A 54 4.98 -27.01 27.30
CA ILE A 54 4.80 -26.51 25.94
C ILE A 54 4.24 -25.09 25.96
N HIS A 55 3.28 -24.78 26.84
CA HIS A 55 2.72 -23.44 26.98
C HIS A 55 3.79 -22.42 27.35
N GLN A 56 4.61 -22.68 28.37
CA GLN A 56 5.66 -21.75 28.80
C GLN A 56 6.69 -21.52 27.68
N GLU A 57 7.09 -22.60 27.04
CA GLU A 57 8.05 -22.62 25.95
C GLU A 57 7.54 -21.86 24.70
N ALA A 58 6.31 -22.17 24.27
CA ALA A 58 5.63 -21.54 23.14
C ALA A 58 5.29 -20.07 23.41
N ALA A 59 4.82 -19.74 24.63
CA ALA A 59 4.53 -18.38 25.03
C ALA A 59 5.79 -17.51 24.99
N ALA A 60 6.96 -18.03 25.40
CA ALA A 60 8.22 -17.30 25.31
C ALA A 60 8.58 -16.93 23.86
N VAL A 61 8.22 -17.77 22.88
CA VAL A 61 8.40 -17.47 21.46
C VAL A 61 7.32 -16.49 20.97
N PHE A 62 6.06 -16.70 21.33
CA PHE A 62 4.94 -15.85 20.93
C PHE A 62 5.11 -14.39 21.41
N ARG A 63 5.68 -14.18 22.60
CA ARG A 63 5.98 -12.85 23.17
C ARG A 63 7.01 -12.05 22.37
N LYS A 64 7.73 -12.66 21.42
CA LYS A 64 8.63 -11.92 20.51
C LYS A 64 7.88 -11.16 19.43
N ASN A 65 6.60 -11.47 19.20
CA ASN A 65 5.76 -10.71 18.29
C ASN A 65 5.39 -9.37 18.96
N ILE A 66 5.50 -8.28 18.19
CA ILE A 66 5.25 -6.93 18.70
C ILE A 66 3.92 -6.45 18.13
N PHE A 67 2.96 -6.26 19.04
CA PHE A 67 1.60 -5.86 18.70
C PHE A 67 1.37 -4.38 19.01
N VAL A 68 0.56 -3.75 18.17
CA VAL A 68 0.06 -2.39 18.34
C VAL A 68 -1.45 -2.45 18.48
N ALA A 69 -1.99 -1.83 19.53
CA ALA A 69 -3.42 -1.63 19.69
C ALA A 69 -3.80 -0.25 19.15
N ILE A 70 -4.80 -0.19 18.29
CA ILE A 70 -5.33 1.05 17.75
C ILE A 70 -6.78 1.18 18.19
N SER A 71 -7.11 2.33 18.79
CA SER A 71 -8.44 2.69 19.24
C SER A 71 -8.94 3.90 18.46
N THR A 72 -10.13 3.77 17.87
CA THR A 72 -10.71 4.82 17.01
C THR A 72 -12.16 5.13 17.41
N PRO A 73 -12.64 6.37 17.23
CA PRO A 73 -14.00 6.75 17.60
C PRO A 73 -15.05 6.33 16.57
N TRP A 74 -14.64 5.83 15.40
CA TRP A 74 -15.55 5.43 14.33
C TRP A 74 -15.84 3.93 14.37
N PRO A 75 -17.12 3.53 14.42
CA PRO A 75 -17.50 2.13 14.28
C PRO A 75 -17.07 1.56 12.93
N ARG A 76 -16.54 0.34 12.94
CA ARG A 76 -16.13 -0.43 11.77
C ARG A 76 -15.00 0.21 10.97
N ALA A 77 -14.23 1.12 11.56
CA ALA A 77 -13.05 1.72 10.93
C ALA A 77 -12.04 0.66 10.48
N PHE A 78 -11.93 -0.45 11.23
CA PHE A 78 -11.05 -1.57 10.90
C PHE A 78 -11.37 -2.19 9.53
N GLU A 79 -12.63 -2.19 9.08
CA GLU A 79 -13.00 -2.76 7.78
C GLU A 79 -12.44 -1.91 6.63
N HIS A 80 -12.47 -0.58 6.77
CA HIS A 80 -11.87 0.33 5.80
C HIS A 80 -10.35 0.22 5.81
N ILE A 81 -9.75 0.13 7.00
CA ILE A 81 -8.31 -0.03 7.19
C ILE A 81 -7.80 -1.34 6.57
N GLU A 82 -8.55 -2.44 6.74
CA GLU A 82 -8.19 -3.74 6.17
C GLU A 82 -8.42 -3.78 4.65
N SER A 83 -9.62 -3.38 4.19
CA SER A 83 -10.03 -3.54 2.80
C SER A 83 -9.41 -2.51 1.84
N GLN A 84 -9.23 -1.27 2.31
CA GLN A 84 -8.68 -0.17 1.52
C GLN A 84 -7.24 0.14 1.92
N GLY A 85 -6.91 0.11 3.21
CA GLY A 85 -5.55 0.37 3.70
C GLY A 85 -4.59 -0.82 3.59
N PHE A 86 -5.09 -2.04 3.34
CA PHE A 86 -4.31 -3.29 3.30
C PHE A 86 -3.51 -3.56 4.58
N VAL A 87 -3.99 -3.03 5.69
CA VAL A 87 -3.39 -3.29 7.00
C VAL A 87 -4.02 -4.57 7.55
N PRO A 88 -3.26 -5.65 7.75
CA PRO A 88 -3.83 -6.89 8.27
C PRO A 88 -4.25 -6.70 9.73
N VAL A 89 -5.53 -6.92 10.01
CA VAL A 89 -6.08 -6.77 11.35
C VAL A 89 -6.14 -8.15 12.02
N LEU A 90 -5.50 -8.28 13.18
CA LEU A 90 -5.37 -9.56 13.88
C LEU A 90 -6.53 -9.86 14.82
N ALA A 91 -7.09 -8.83 15.45
CA ALA A 91 -8.18 -8.96 16.40
C ALA A 91 -9.02 -7.68 16.43
N VAL A 92 -10.34 -7.83 16.55
CA VAL A 92 -11.34 -6.76 16.61
C VAL A 92 -12.38 -7.05 17.69
N GLY A 93 -13.22 -6.06 18.02
CA GLY A 93 -14.29 -6.18 19.01
C GLY A 93 -13.79 -6.70 20.35
N LYS A 94 -14.52 -7.63 20.98
CA LYS A 94 -14.18 -8.19 22.30
C LYS A 94 -12.77 -8.80 22.35
N ALA A 95 -12.30 -9.39 21.26
CA ALA A 95 -10.96 -9.97 21.19
C ALA A 95 -9.89 -8.86 21.22
N GLY A 96 -10.09 -7.76 20.49
CA GLY A 96 -9.20 -6.59 20.51
C GLY A 96 -9.23 -5.85 21.85
N GLU A 97 -10.41 -5.69 22.46
CA GLU A 97 -10.59 -5.02 23.76
C GLU A 97 -9.90 -5.76 24.91
N THR A 98 -10.02 -7.09 24.94
CA THR A 98 -9.47 -7.92 26.02
C THR A 98 -7.98 -8.25 25.83
N PHE A 99 -7.42 -7.97 24.66
CA PHE A 99 -6.01 -8.23 24.37
C PHE A 99 -5.11 -7.22 25.10
N LYS A 100 -4.25 -7.72 26.00
CA LYS A 100 -3.31 -6.89 26.79
C LYS A 100 -1.85 -6.98 26.33
N GLY A 101 -1.55 -7.82 25.34
CA GLY A 101 -0.19 -8.15 24.91
C GLY A 101 0.45 -7.13 23.95
N TYR A 102 -0.03 -5.89 23.91
CA TYR A 102 0.43 -4.85 22.99
C TYR A 102 1.47 -3.92 23.61
N HIS A 103 2.40 -3.45 22.79
CA HIS A 103 3.54 -2.62 23.22
C HIS A 103 3.30 -1.13 22.95
N LEU A 104 2.41 -0.82 22.02
CA LEU A 104 2.00 0.54 21.69
C LEU A 104 0.46 0.61 21.71
N ASP A 105 -0.09 1.53 22.51
CA ASP A 105 -1.49 1.95 22.45
C ASP A 105 -1.58 3.21 21.59
N VAL A 106 -2.37 3.18 20.54
CA VAL A 106 -2.62 4.30 19.63
C VAL A 106 -4.07 4.70 19.81
N GLN A 107 -4.32 5.83 20.45
CA GLN A 107 -5.66 6.32 20.70
C GLN A 107 -5.91 7.53 19.82
N ILE A 108 -6.85 7.38 18.88
CA ILE A 108 -7.37 8.46 18.07
C ILE A 108 -8.68 8.89 18.72
N SER A 109 -8.81 10.17 19.03
CA SER A 109 -10.03 10.74 19.60
C SER A 109 -10.40 12.05 18.91
N SER A 110 -11.63 12.51 19.10
CA SER A 110 -12.04 13.83 18.65
C SER A 110 -12.61 14.62 19.82
N PRO A 111 -11.98 15.73 20.24
CA PRO A 111 -12.42 16.49 21.42
C PRO A 111 -13.77 17.19 21.23
N HIS A 112 -14.29 17.23 19.99
CA HIS A 112 -15.57 17.87 19.65
C HIS A 112 -16.75 16.89 19.58
N ILE A 113 -16.51 15.59 19.72
CA ILE A 113 -17.56 14.57 19.78
C ILE A 113 -17.80 14.24 21.26
N ASP A 114 -19.03 14.44 21.74
CA ASP A 114 -19.42 14.21 23.14
C ASP A 114 -19.01 12.80 23.61
N GLU A 115 -18.11 12.74 24.60
CA GLU A 115 -17.47 11.52 25.13
C GLU A 115 -18.47 10.53 25.77
N ALA A 116 -19.70 10.97 26.06
CA ALA A 116 -20.70 10.17 26.77
C ALA A 116 -21.20 8.94 25.98
N HIS A 117 -20.97 8.88 24.66
CA HIS A 117 -21.49 7.81 23.79
C HIS A 117 -20.49 7.22 22.79
N THR A 118 -19.19 7.56 22.87
CA THR A 118 -18.21 7.09 21.88
C THR A 118 -17.68 5.71 22.28
N PHE A 119 -18.23 4.66 21.68
CA PHE A 119 -17.61 3.33 21.71
C PHE A 119 -16.27 3.41 20.95
N LEU A 120 -15.15 3.47 21.69
CA LEU A 120 -13.82 3.37 21.09
C LEU A 120 -13.61 1.93 20.64
N GLU A 121 -13.70 1.71 19.35
CA GLU A 121 -13.40 0.40 18.80
C GLU A 121 -11.89 0.17 18.82
N ARG A 122 -11.46 -0.93 19.44
CA ARG A 122 -10.06 -1.34 19.48
C ARG A 122 -9.80 -2.52 18.56
N PHE A 123 -8.76 -2.39 17.75
CA PHE A 123 -8.23 -3.48 16.94
C PHE A 123 -6.71 -3.61 17.09
N ILE A 124 -6.19 -4.79 16.77
CA ILE A 124 -4.78 -5.14 16.96
C ILE A 124 -4.12 -5.38 15.60
N ILE A 125 -2.95 -4.79 15.38
CA ILE A 125 -2.08 -5.03 14.23
C ILE A 125 -0.67 -5.42 14.70
N LEU A 126 0.18 -5.86 13.77
CA LEU A 126 1.62 -5.99 14.05
C LEU A 126 2.32 -4.66 13.87
N LEU A 127 3.43 -4.49 14.58
CA LEU A 127 4.33 -3.35 14.41
C LEU A 127 4.76 -3.16 12.95
N ASP A 128 5.06 -4.25 12.25
CA ASP A 128 5.49 -4.22 10.85
C ASP A 128 4.47 -3.58 9.90
N ASP A 129 3.19 -3.60 10.28
CA ASP A 129 2.10 -3.03 9.48
C ASP A 129 1.73 -1.60 9.95
N LEU A 130 2.37 -1.08 11.01
CA LEU A 130 2.12 0.27 11.53
C LEU A 130 2.43 1.36 10.51
N LYS A 131 3.50 1.20 9.72
CA LYS A 131 3.82 2.16 8.67
C LYS A 131 2.72 2.22 7.60
N THR A 132 2.22 1.06 7.17
CA THR A 132 1.13 0.98 6.20
C THR A 132 -0.14 1.62 6.74
N PHE A 133 -0.42 1.45 8.04
CA PHE A 133 -1.51 2.16 8.71
C PHE A 133 -1.34 3.68 8.70
N CYS A 134 -0.16 4.19 9.04
CA CYS A 134 0.11 5.63 9.03
C CYS A 134 0.05 6.22 7.60
N ASP A 135 0.58 5.50 6.60
CA ASP A 135 0.50 5.89 5.20
C ASP A 135 -0.98 5.94 4.74
N PHE A 136 -1.80 4.95 5.11
CA PHE A 136 -3.24 4.96 4.84
C PHE A 136 -3.94 6.17 5.49
N TRP A 137 -3.66 6.46 6.76
CA TRP A 137 -4.24 7.62 7.45
C TRP A 137 -3.83 8.94 6.76
N PHE A 138 -2.55 9.08 6.38
CA PHE A 138 -2.10 10.24 5.60
C PHE A 138 -2.94 10.43 4.33
N TYR A 139 -3.20 9.37 3.56
CA TYR A 139 -4.02 9.46 2.36
C TYR A 139 -5.49 9.79 2.65
N GLN A 140 -6.06 9.26 3.74
CA GLN A 140 -7.43 9.58 4.15
C GLN A 140 -7.62 11.06 4.48
N ASP A 141 -6.63 11.70 5.14
CA ASP A 141 -6.68 13.13 5.41
C ASP A 141 -6.62 13.98 4.13
N LEU A 142 -5.88 13.51 3.11
CA LEU A 142 -5.86 14.18 1.81
C LEU A 142 -7.15 14.02 1.01
N ASP A 143 -7.85 12.89 1.15
CA ASP A 143 -9.18 12.67 0.56
C ASP A 143 -10.28 13.43 1.32
N HIS A 144 -10.07 13.71 2.60
CA HIS A 144 -10.98 14.47 3.46
C HIS A 144 -10.27 15.67 4.12
N PRO A 145 -9.93 16.72 3.34
CA PRO A 145 -9.16 17.85 3.86
C PRO A 145 -9.79 18.47 5.12
N GLY A 146 -9.02 18.55 6.19
CA GLY A 146 -9.47 19.09 7.48
C GLY A 146 -9.88 18.02 8.48
N LEU A 147 -9.96 16.73 8.10
CA LEU A 147 -10.24 15.62 9.01
C LEU A 147 -9.33 15.65 10.24
N ASN A 148 -8.01 15.71 10.03
CA ASN A 148 -7.05 15.67 11.13
C ASN A 148 -7.13 16.86 12.10
N THR A 149 -7.63 18.01 11.64
CA THR A 149 -7.74 19.21 12.49
C THR A 149 -8.71 19.04 13.66
N HIS A 150 -9.57 18.01 13.58
CA HIS A 150 -10.53 17.63 14.61
C HIS A 150 -10.09 16.41 15.44
N LEU A 151 -8.87 15.90 15.24
CA LEU A 151 -8.40 14.66 15.85
C LEU A 151 -7.22 14.89 16.79
N GLU A 152 -7.28 14.23 17.93
CA GLU A 152 -6.15 14.07 18.84
C GLU A 152 -5.55 12.67 18.71
N LEU A 153 -4.23 12.60 18.85
CA LEU A 153 -3.47 11.36 18.88
C LEU A 153 -2.77 11.21 20.23
N THR A 154 -3.08 10.13 20.94
CA THR A 154 -2.35 9.73 22.14
C THR A 154 -1.62 8.41 21.88
N LEU A 155 -0.29 8.43 22.02
CA LEU A 155 0.58 7.27 21.87
C LEU A 155 1.08 6.85 23.25
N VAL A 156 0.81 5.62 23.67
CA VAL A 156 1.27 5.08 24.96
C VAL A 156 2.21 3.91 24.72
N ILE A 157 3.50 4.10 25.04
CA ILE A 157 4.51 3.04 24.94
C ILE A 157 4.57 2.28 26.26
N LYS A 158 4.52 0.95 26.19
CA LYS A 158 4.67 0.06 27.35
C LYS A 158 5.31 -1.28 26.98
N ASP A 159 5.86 -1.96 27.97
CA ASP A 159 6.22 -3.37 27.86
C ASP A 159 5.11 -4.22 28.51
N PRO A 160 4.34 -5.00 27.74
CA PRO A 160 3.24 -5.82 28.27
C PRO A 160 3.73 -7.03 29.07
N HIS A 161 5.04 -7.30 29.13
CA HIS A 161 5.62 -8.45 29.81
C HIS A 161 6.40 -8.08 31.06
N SER A 162 6.66 -6.79 31.27
CA SER A 162 7.27 -6.29 32.49
C SER A 162 6.20 -6.14 33.60
N PRO A 163 6.51 -6.50 34.85
CA PRO A 163 5.58 -6.29 35.95
C PRO A 163 5.37 -4.78 36.19
N GLU A 164 4.20 -4.39 36.68
CA GLU A 164 3.79 -2.96 36.81
C GLU A 164 4.75 -2.09 37.63
N TRP A 165 5.58 -2.70 38.47
CA TRP A 165 6.58 -2.03 39.32
C TRP A 165 8.00 -1.96 38.72
N ASP A 166 8.24 -2.61 37.57
CA ASP A 166 9.52 -2.59 36.83
C ASP A 166 9.25 -2.08 35.40
N SER A 167 9.19 -0.76 35.22
CA SER A 167 9.07 -0.17 33.88
C SER A 167 10.40 -0.33 33.15
N ARG A 168 10.53 -1.42 32.39
CA ARG A 168 11.67 -1.56 31.48
C ARG A 168 11.50 -0.59 30.33
N ILE A 169 12.47 0.30 30.20
CA ILE A 169 12.58 1.18 29.03
C ILE A 169 12.66 0.31 27.78
N VAL A 170 11.65 0.45 26.91
CA VAL A 170 11.63 -0.17 25.59
C VAL A 170 12.88 0.27 24.82
N PRO A 171 13.62 -0.65 24.16
CA PRO A 171 14.84 -0.29 23.44
C PRO A 171 14.64 0.86 22.45
N LYS A 172 15.62 1.77 22.37
CA LYS A 172 15.57 2.96 21.50
C LYS A 172 15.19 2.65 20.05
N ALA A 173 15.72 1.55 19.50
CA ALA A 173 15.43 1.11 18.13
C ALA A 173 13.95 0.75 17.95
N LEU A 174 13.34 0.12 18.95
CA LEU A 174 11.93 -0.25 18.92
C LEU A 174 11.02 0.97 19.10
N GLN A 175 11.39 1.92 19.96
CA GLN A 175 10.66 3.19 20.08
C GLN A 175 10.65 4.01 18.78
N ARG A 176 11.73 3.96 17.99
CA ARG A 176 11.74 4.57 16.65
C ARG A 176 10.70 3.94 15.74
N GLN A 177 10.63 2.60 15.71
CA GLN A 177 9.61 1.89 14.95
C GLN A 177 8.18 2.20 15.41
N PHE A 178 7.98 2.52 16.69
CA PHE A 178 6.67 2.94 17.22
C PHE A 178 6.27 4.36 16.81
N LEU A 179 7.21 5.32 16.83
CA LEU A 179 6.88 6.74 16.74
C LEU A 179 7.13 7.33 15.35
N GLU A 180 8.26 7.00 14.70
CA GLU A 180 8.64 7.61 13.42
C GLU A 180 7.57 7.44 12.31
N PRO A 181 6.83 6.32 12.20
CA PRO A 181 5.78 6.19 11.20
C PRO A 181 4.69 7.26 11.29
N PHE A 182 4.37 7.77 12.48
CA PHE A 182 3.36 8.84 12.63
C PHE A 182 3.82 10.20 12.08
N GLY A 183 5.11 10.34 11.73
CA GLY A 183 5.66 11.54 11.10
C GLY A 183 4.95 11.99 9.82
N VAL A 184 4.26 11.07 9.13
CA VAL A 184 3.49 11.38 7.92
C VAL A 184 2.11 11.98 8.22
N VAL A 185 1.56 11.79 9.42
CA VAL A 185 0.24 12.32 9.80
C VAL A 185 0.36 13.80 10.12
N LYS A 186 -0.39 14.64 9.39
CA LYS A 186 -0.27 16.10 9.46
C LYS A 186 -1.48 16.73 10.14
N SER A 187 -1.29 17.96 10.63
CA SER A 187 -2.39 18.85 11.01
C SER A 187 -3.36 18.31 12.07
N LEU A 188 -2.86 17.49 13.01
CA LEU A 188 -3.65 17.02 14.14
C LEU A 188 -3.96 18.15 15.12
N HIS A 189 -5.10 18.07 15.80
CA HIS A 189 -5.48 18.99 16.86
C HIS A 189 -4.49 18.95 18.04
N GLY A 190 -4.06 17.75 18.42
CA GLY A 190 -3.18 17.55 19.56
C GLY A 190 -2.49 16.20 19.53
N ILE A 191 -1.26 16.15 20.06
CA ILE A 191 -0.44 14.93 20.10
C ILE A 191 0.16 14.76 21.50
N LYS A 192 -0.11 13.61 22.12
CA LYS A 192 0.41 13.24 23.43
C LYS A 192 1.21 11.94 23.30
N VAL A 193 2.42 11.91 23.86
CA VAL A 193 3.26 10.70 23.92
C VAL A 193 3.50 10.39 25.39
N ASN A 194 2.95 9.26 25.83
CA ASN A 194 2.93 8.81 27.21
C ASN A 194 3.77 7.52 27.37
N GLY A 195 4.13 7.22 28.61
CA GLY A 195 5.05 6.13 28.95
C GLY A 195 6.52 6.56 28.88
N GLU A 196 7.43 5.67 29.28
CA GLU A 196 8.86 5.94 29.25
C GLU A 196 9.39 5.96 27.81
N HIS A 197 9.79 7.14 27.34
CA HIS A 197 10.25 7.32 25.97
C HIS A 197 11.41 8.29 25.85
N TYR A 198 12.21 8.15 24.79
CA TYR A 198 13.26 9.11 24.45
C TYR A 198 12.64 10.37 23.85
N ALA A 199 12.76 11.50 24.56
CA ALA A 199 12.28 12.80 24.11
C ALA A 199 12.80 13.19 22.71
N THR A 200 14.01 12.78 22.36
CA THR A 200 14.58 13.02 21.02
C THR A 200 13.80 12.36 19.89
N ILE A 201 13.23 11.17 20.12
CA ILE A 201 12.45 10.45 19.11
C ILE A 201 11.07 11.12 18.97
N ALA A 202 10.41 11.41 20.08
CA ALA A 202 9.12 12.11 20.06
C ALA A 202 9.24 13.51 19.43
N LYS A 203 10.35 14.22 19.68
CA LYS A 203 10.64 15.50 19.02
C LYS A 203 10.80 15.34 17.51
N SER A 204 11.61 14.38 17.06
CA SER A 204 11.81 14.11 15.63
C SER A 204 10.51 13.73 14.92
N MET A 205 9.66 12.92 15.57
CA MET A 205 8.31 12.62 15.07
C MET A 205 7.49 13.90 14.86
N ARG A 206 7.43 14.79 15.88
CA ARG A 206 6.69 16.07 15.78
C ARG A 206 7.26 16.99 14.69
N GLU A 207 8.57 17.12 14.60
CA GLU A 207 9.23 17.91 13.54
C GLU A 207 8.86 17.39 12.14
N MET A 208 8.76 16.06 11.96
CA MET A 208 8.24 15.48 10.72
C MET A 208 6.76 15.84 10.51
N MET A 209 5.90 15.74 11.52
CA MET A 209 4.46 16.05 11.44
C MET A 209 4.18 17.53 11.12
N GLU A 210 5.06 18.44 11.56
CA GLU A 210 4.98 19.87 11.25
C GLU A 210 5.36 20.20 9.81
N THR A 211 6.15 19.34 9.15
CA THR A 211 6.48 19.50 7.73
C THR A 211 5.23 19.29 6.89
N PRO A 212 4.76 20.31 6.14
CA PRO A 212 3.55 20.20 5.32
C PRO A 212 3.65 19.09 4.27
N ALA A 213 2.50 18.56 3.87
CA ALA A 213 2.43 17.70 2.70
C ALA A 213 2.86 18.48 1.45
N LYS A 214 3.50 17.79 0.50
CA LYS A 214 3.87 18.37 -0.80
C LYS A 214 2.61 18.84 -1.52
N SER A 215 2.65 20.05 -2.07
CA SER A 215 1.55 20.61 -2.85
C SER A 215 1.25 19.76 -4.11
N PRO A 216 0.04 19.84 -4.68
CA PRO A 216 -0.27 19.18 -5.94
C PRO A 216 0.75 19.49 -7.05
N GLU A 217 1.19 20.75 -7.14
CA GLU A 217 2.21 21.21 -8.07
C GLU A 217 3.54 20.49 -7.87
N GLU A 218 4.04 20.43 -6.64
CA GLU A 218 5.29 19.72 -6.30
C GLU A 218 5.18 18.21 -6.60
N CYS A 219 4.02 17.61 -6.32
CA CYS A 219 3.73 16.22 -6.66
C CYS A 219 3.79 15.98 -8.18
N PHE A 220 3.22 16.89 -8.98
CA PHE A 220 3.27 16.77 -10.44
C PHE A 220 4.66 17.01 -11.01
N GLU A 221 5.41 18.00 -10.50
CA GLU A 221 6.79 18.26 -10.92
C GLU A 221 7.68 17.04 -10.65
N GLU A 222 7.55 16.45 -9.46
CA GLU A 222 8.30 15.25 -9.09
C GLU A 222 7.91 14.04 -9.94
N ALA A 223 6.61 13.83 -10.18
CA ALA A 223 6.14 12.74 -11.03
C ALA A 223 6.65 12.89 -12.47
N ILE A 224 6.67 14.10 -13.02
CA ILE A 224 7.21 14.38 -14.36
C ILE A 224 8.70 14.07 -14.40
N ARG A 225 9.48 14.57 -13.42
CA ARG A 225 10.92 14.29 -13.31
C ARG A 225 11.20 12.79 -13.29
N LEU A 226 10.50 12.03 -12.44
CA LEU A 226 10.66 10.58 -12.31
C LEU A 226 10.23 9.83 -13.59
N LYS A 227 9.17 10.28 -14.25
CA LYS A 227 8.74 9.74 -15.55
C LYS A 227 9.83 9.94 -16.61
N ASP A 228 10.42 11.13 -16.66
CA ASP A 228 11.44 11.46 -17.65
C ASP A 228 12.74 10.70 -17.39
N GLU A 229 13.14 10.52 -16.12
CA GLU A 229 14.23 9.59 -15.73
C GLU A 229 13.94 8.15 -16.18
N GLY A 230 12.70 7.68 -15.97
CA GLY A 230 12.26 6.38 -16.44
C GLY A 230 12.35 6.26 -17.97
N ASN A 231 12.02 7.32 -18.72
CA ASN A 231 12.13 7.35 -20.17
C ASN A 231 13.59 7.26 -20.64
N VAL A 232 14.52 7.91 -19.95
CA VAL A 232 15.96 7.80 -20.23
C VAL A 232 16.44 6.36 -20.01
N LEU A 233 16.05 5.73 -18.90
CA LEU A 233 16.37 4.32 -18.61
C LEU A 233 15.78 3.38 -19.67
N LEU A 234 14.54 3.63 -20.09
CA LEU A 234 13.87 2.86 -21.13
C LEU A 234 14.63 2.94 -22.47
N GLN A 235 15.09 4.14 -22.85
CA GLN A 235 15.91 4.35 -24.05
C GLN A 235 17.26 3.61 -23.96
N ASN A 236 17.86 3.58 -22.77
CA ASN A 236 19.10 2.86 -22.48
C ASN A 236 18.91 1.33 -22.32
N LYS A 237 17.72 0.81 -22.61
CA LYS A 237 17.36 -0.62 -22.49
C LYS A 237 17.40 -1.16 -21.05
N GLN A 238 17.38 -0.29 -20.05
CA GLN A 238 17.31 -0.64 -18.63
C GLN A 238 15.85 -0.72 -18.19
N TYR A 239 15.15 -1.76 -18.67
CA TYR A 239 13.69 -1.83 -18.61
C TYR A 239 13.14 -2.04 -17.20
N ARG A 240 13.79 -2.85 -16.35
CA ARG A 240 13.32 -3.09 -14.98
C ARG A 240 13.49 -1.85 -14.11
N GLU A 241 14.58 -1.14 -14.29
CA GLU A 241 14.88 0.12 -13.64
C GLU A 241 13.91 1.22 -14.10
N ALA A 242 13.57 1.25 -15.40
CA ALA A 242 12.54 2.15 -15.92
C ALA A 242 11.18 1.89 -15.27
N ILE A 243 10.77 0.62 -15.12
CA ILE A 243 9.51 0.26 -14.42
C ILE A 243 9.51 0.78 -12.99
N LYS A 244 10.59 0.58 -12.23
CA LYS A 244 10.72 1.12 -10.86
C LYS A 244 10.57 2.64 -10.83
N LYS A 245 11.16 3.35 -11.80
CA LYS A 245 10.98 4.81 -11.92
C LYS A 245 9.56 5.22 -12.26
N TYR A 246 8.84 4.45 -13.08
CA TYR A 246 7.43 4.70 -13.33
C TYR A 246 6.56 4.42 -12.10
N GLU A 247 6.90 3.42 -11.30
CA GLU A 247 6.24 3.17 -10.00
C GLU A 247 6.49 4.32 -9.00
N GLU A 248 7.74 4.82 -8.91
CA GLU A 248 8.06 6.02 -8.13
C GLU A 248 7.26 7.25 -8.62
N SER A 249 7.11 7.41 -9.93
CA SER A 249 6.31 8.49 -10.53
C SER A 249 4.82 8.36 -10.20
N PHE A 250 4.24 7.15 -10.26
CA PHE A 250 2.87 6.90 -9.78
C PHE A 250 2.74 7.25 -8.30
N HIS A 251 3.69 6.85 -7.48
CA HIS A 251 3.70 7.12 -6.04
C HIS A 251 3.72 8.63 -5.75
N ALA A 252 4.49 9.41 -6.51
CA ALA A 252 4.57 10.87 -6.38
C ALA A 252 3.23 11.58 -6.59
N ILE A 253 2.32 11.01 -7.39
CA ILE A 253 0.94 11.49 -7.56
C ILE A 253 -0.08 10.62 -6.79
N HIS A 254 0.34 10.06 -5.65
CA HIS A 254 -0.49 9.31 -4.70
C HIS A 254 -1.21 8.10 -5.31
N ILE A 255 -0.54 7.40 -6.22
CA ILE A 255 -1.00 6.14 -6.80
C ILE A 255 -0.04 5.05 -6.38
N LEU A 256 -0.52 4.14 -5.53
CA LEU A 256 0.28 3.01 -5.07
C LEU A 256 0.12 1.85 -6.03
N VAL A 257 1.25 1.32 -6.51
CA VAL A 257 1.32 0.11 -7.33
C VAL A 257 1.96 -0.99 -6.48
N GLN A 258 1.24 -2.09 -6.25
CA GLN A 258 1.72 -3.24 -5.50
C GLN A 258 1.33 -4.51 -6.25
N GLY A 259 2.32 -5.17 -6.86
CA GLY A 259 2.07 -6.28 -7.78
C GLY A 259 1.12 -5.84 -8.89
N ARG A 260 0.02 -6.58 -9.08
CA ARG A 260 -1.02 -6.27 -10.09
C ARG A 260 -2.10 -5.30 -9.60
N ARG A 261 -1.98 -4.80 -8.37
CA ARG A 261 -2.94 -3.86 -7.79
C ARG A 261 -2.47 -2.42 -7.94
N ARG A 262 -3.43 -1.54 -8.23
CA ARG A 262 -3.23 -0.09 -8.24
C ARG A 262 -4.31 0.58 -7.41
N SER A 263 -3.91 1.28 -6.36
CA SER A 263 -4.79 2.06 -5.48
C SER A 263 -4.59 3.54 -5.75
N VAL A 264 -5.68 4.29 -5.79
CA VAL A 264 -5.72 5.71 -6.13
C VAL A 264 -6.20 6.44 -4.88
N TRP A 265 -5.41 7.40 -4.43
CA TRP A 265 -5.70 8.12 -3.19
C TRP A 265 -5.69 9.63 -3.42
N ALA A 266 -6.16 10.39 -2.44
CA ALA A 266 -6.07 11.84 -2.43
C ALA A 266 -6.71 12.47 -3.68
N ASP A 267 -7.82 11.91 -4.18
CA ASP A 267 -8.50 12.47 -5.35
C ASP A 267 -8.91 13.91 -5.05
N ALA A 268 -9.60 14.18 -3.94
CA ALA A 268 -10.01 15.53 -3.54
C ALA A 268 -8.84 16.52 -3.48
N TYR A 269 -7.66 16.07 -3.03
CA TYR A 269 -6.44 16.88 -2.95
C TYR A 269 -6.00 17.45 -4.31
N PHE A 270 -6.18 16.70 -5.40
CA PHE A 270 -5.84 17.14 -6.75
C PHE A 270 -7.00 17.86 -7.48
N HIS A 271 -8.18 18.02 -6.84
CA HIS A 271 -9.31 18.77 -7.41
C HIS A 271 -9.17 20.29 -7.20
N ALA A 272 -8.01 20.84 -7.56
CA ALA A 272 -7.73 22.26 -7.53
C ALA A 272 -7.12 22.73 -8.85
N GLU A 273 -7.29 24.01 -9.16
CA GLU A 273 -6.55 24.67 -10.23
C GLU A 273 -5.11 24.92 -9.79
N LEU A 274 -4.15 24.55 -10.64
CA LEU A 274 -2.73 24.67 -10.34
C LEU A 274 -2.27 26.12 -10.46
N ARG A 275 -1.64 26.64 -9.41
CA ARG A 275 -1.27 28.06 -9.28
C ARG A 275 0.14 28.34 -9.81
N SER A 276 0.99 27.31 -9.88
CA SER A 276 2.39 27.39 -10.29
C SER A 276 2.83 26.19 -11.12
N GLY A 277 4.10 26.22 -11.57
CA GLY A 277 4.73 25.11 -12.28
C GLY A 277 4.37 25.00 -13.77
N PRO A 278 4.85 23.94 -14.45
CA PRO A 278 4.67 23.74 -15.90
C PRO A 278 3.21 23.57 -16.34
N ARG A 279 2.32 23.28 -15.39
CA ARG A 279 0.89 22.99 -15.62
C ARG A 279 -0.02 24.06 -15.03
N LYS A 280 0.52 25.26 -14.76
CA LYS A 280 -0.24 26.40 -14.25
C LYS A 280 -1.50 26.67 -15.07
N GLY A 281 -2.62 26.91 -14.39
CA GLY A 281 -3.93 27.17 -15.00
C GLY A 281 -4.67 25.92 -15.48
N GLN A 282 -4.10 24.72 -15.32
CA GLN A 282 -4.79 23.45 -15.57
C GLN A 282 -5.40 22.94 -14.27
N PHE A 283 -6.49 22.17 -14.39
CA PHE A 283 -7.06 21.45 -13.26
C PHE A 283 -6.21 20.21 -12.92
N GLY A 284 -5.80 20.08 -11.66
CA GLY A 284 -4.91 19.01 -11.20
C GLY A 284 -5.43 17.61 -11.52
N HIS A 285 -6.73 17.35 -11.34
CA HIS A 285 -7.32 16.05 -11.65
C HIS A 285 -7.15 15.65 -13.13
N ILE A 286 -7.25 16.60 -14.08
CA ILE A 286 -7.02 16.36 -15.51
C ILE A 286 -5.54 16.05 -15.76
N VAL A 287 -4.64 16.85 -15.19
CA VAL A 287 -3.19 16.63 -15.30
C VAL A 287 -2.81 15.25 -14.77
N ARG A 288 -3.39 14.86 -13.63
CA ARG A 288 -3.20 13.53 -13.02
C ARG A 288 -3.66 12.43 -13.98
N ILE A 289 -4.83 12.55 -14.59
CA ILE A 289 -5.33 11.56 -15.56
C ILE A 289 -4.38 11.44 -16.77
N ILE A 290 -3.91 12.56 -17.32
CA ILE A 290 -2.97 12.56 -18.45
C ILE A 290 -1.69 11.81 -18.08
N LEU A 291 -1.07 12.17 -16.94
CA LEU A 291 0.15 11.51 -16.46
C LEU A 291 -0.06 10.02 -16.24
N ARG A 292 -1.23 9.60 -15.73
CA ARG A 292 -1.54 8.19 -15.55
C ARG A 292 -1.54 7.42 -16.87
N PHE A 293 -2.16 7.97 -17.92
CA PHE A 293 -2.14 7.33 -19.23
C PHE A 293 -0.74 7.24 -19.82
N GLU A 294 0.05 8.30 -19.71
CA GLU A 294 1.45 8.31 -20.15
C GLU A 294 2.29 7.25 -19.43
N LEU A 295 2.17 7.17 -18.09
CA LEU A 295 2.89 6.20 -17.27
C LEU A 295 2.47 4.76 -17.58
N VAL A 296 1.17 4.50 -17.73
CA VAL A 296 0.67 3.17 -18.13
C VAL A 296 1.23 2.80 -19.49
N ALA A 297 1.15 3.68 -20.49
CA ALA A 297 1.66 3.40 -21.82
C ALA A 297 3.15 3.00 -21.76
N ASN A 298 3.97 3.76 -21.02
CA ASN A 298 5.41 3.50 -20.92
C ASN A 298 5.73 2.23 -20.12
N THR A 299 4.95 1.94 -19.09
CA THR A 299 5.05 0.69 -18.32
C THR A 299 4.76 -0.53 -19.20
N ILE A 300 3.71 -0.48 -20.02
CA ILE A 300 3.39 -1.55 -20.99
C ILE A 300 4.55 -1.72 -21.98
N LEU A 301 5.12 -0.63 -22.48
CA LEU A 301 6.27 -0.70 -23.40
C LEU A 301 7.47 -1.35 -22.72
N ALA A 302 7.78 -1.02 -21.47
CA ALA A 302 8.89 -1.61 -20.73
C ALA A 302 8.70 -3.12 -20.53
N TYR A 303 7.52 -3.57 -20.09
CA TYR A 303 7.20 -4.99 -19.95
C TYR A 303 7.25 -5.72 -21.29
N PHE A 304 6.71 -5.11 -22.35
CA PHE A 304 6.76 -5.67 -23.69
C PHE A 304 8.20 -5.87 -24.17
N ARG A 305 9.10 -4.91 -23.91
CA ARG A 305 10.53 -5.00 -24.26
C ARG A 305 11.29 -6.05 -23.44
N LEU A 306 10.81 -6.39 -22.24
CA LEU A 306 11.33 -7.51 -21.44
C LEU A 306 10.84 -8.88 -21.91
N GLY A 307 9.88 -8.94 -22.85
CA GLY A 307 9.21 -10.19 -23.22
C GLY A 307 8.16 -10.65 -22.20
N GLU A 308 7.84 -9.83 -21.20
CA GLU A 308 6.83 -10.11 -20.18
C GLU A 308 5.43 -9.74 -20.72
N TYR A 309 4.99 -10.43 -21.78
CA TYR A 309 3.77 -10.08 -22.53
C TYR A 309 2.49 -10.17 -21.69
N GLU A 310 2.42 -11.08 -20.73
CA GLU A 310 1.27 -11.17 -19.82
C GLU A 310 1.14 -9.92 -18.94
N GLU A 311 2.25 -9.34 -18.46
CA GLU A 311 2.22 -8.10 -17.69
C GLU A 311 1.88 -6.90 -18.58
N ALA A 312 2.47 -6.83 -19.77
CA ALA A 312 2.13 -5.80 -20.76
C ALA A 312 0.62 -5.81 -21.09
N ARG A 313 0.06 -7.01 -21.35
CA ARG A 313 -1.38 -7.18 -21.57
C ARG A 313 -2.19 -6.83 -20.33
N PHE A 314 -1.79 -7.27 -19.15
CA PHE A 314 -2.51 -7.02 -17.90
C PHE A 314 -2.71 -5.52 -17.65
N TRP A 315 -1.65 -4.72 -17.69
CA TRP A 315 -1.72 -3.28 -17.44
C TRP A 315 -2.52 -2.52 -18.51
N GLY A 316 -2.39 -2.96 -19.76
CA GLY A 316 -3.18 -2.47 -20.89
C GLY A 316 -4.67 -2.72 -20.71
N MET A 317 -5.05 -3.99 -20.55
CA MET A 317 -6.44 -4.41 -20.35
C MET A 317 -7.07 -3.78 -19.12
N ARG A 318 -6.33 -3.65 -18.01
CA ARG A 318 -6.83 -2.97 -16.81
C ARG A 318 -7.26 -1.55 -17.13
N THR A 319 -6.47 -0.81 -17.90
CA THR A 319 -6.76 0.58 -18.23
C THR A 319 -7.88 0.69 -19.25
N ILE A 320 -7.90 -0.19 -20.26
CA ILE A 320 -8.98 -0.26 -21.25
C ILE A 320 -10.33 -0.57 -20.57
N ASN A 321 -10.37 -1.57 -19.70
CA ASN A 321 -11.60 -1.94 -18.99
C ASN A 321 -12.11 -0.82 -18.07
N LEU A 322 -11.21 -0.03 -17.47
CA LEU A 322 -11.58 1.13 -16.65
C LEU A 322 -12.12 2.30 -17.48
N MET A 323 -11.72 2.42 -18.75
CA MET A 323 -12.30 3.42 -19.65
C MET A 323 -13.73 3.05 -20.09
N GLY A 324 -14.13 1.77 -20.00
CA GLY A 324 -15.47 1.29 -20.37
C GLY A 324 -15.75 1.31 -21.87
N ASP A 325 -17.02 1.12 -22.26
CA ASP A 325 -17.53 1.26 -23.64
C ASP A 325 -17.61 2.74 -24.07
N VAL A 326 -16.56 3.52 -23.84
CA VAL A 326 -16.41 4.80 -24.53
C VAL A 326 -16.28 4.45 -26.01
N SER A 327 -17.32 4.77 -26.78
CA SER A 327 -17.44 4.35 -28.17
C SER A 327 -16.14 4.67 -28.92
N PRO A 328 -15.43 3.67 -29.46
CA PRO A 328 -14.17 3.87 -30.17
C PRO A 328 -14.33 4.63 -31.50
N GLU A 329 -15.55 5.04 -31.86
CA GLU A 329 -15.89 5.66 -33.13
C GLU A 329 -15.52 7.14 -33.23
N GLU A 330 -15.26 7.83 -32.12
CA GLU A 330 -14.77 9.20 -32.14
C GLU A 330 -13.54 9.36 -31.23
N PRO A 331 -12.37 9.77 -31.75
CA PRO A 331 -11.27 10.21 -30.91
C PRO A 331 -11.78 11.42 -30.13
N LEU A 332 -12.04 11.23 -28.84
CA LEU A 332 -12.23 12.36 -27.93
C LEU A 332 -11.07 13.32 -28.15
N ASP A 333 -11.36 14.61 -28.35
CA ASP A 333 -10.37 15.70 -28.32
C ASP A 333 -9.85 15.86 -26.87
N PHE A 334 -9.25 14.78 -26.38
CA PHE A 334 -8.79 14.59 -25.05
C PHE A 334 -7.28 14.77 -25.06
N PRO A 335 -6.72 15.61 -24.18
CA PRO A 335 -5.28 15.89 -24.19
C PRO A 335 -4.37 14.66 -24.07
N ALA A 336 -4.87 13.54 -23.51
CA ALA A 336 -4.12 12.28 -23.43
C ALA A 336 -4.39 11.29 -24.59
N GLY A 337 -5.08 11.71 -25.65
CA GLY A 337 -5.51 10.81 -26.75
C GLY A 337 -4.35 10.00 -27.35
N LYS A 338 -3.18 10.62 -27.52
CA LYS A 338 -1.98 9.92 -28.00
C LYS A 338 -1.51 8.81 -27.04
N ALA A 339 -1.53 9.07 -25.73
CA ALA A 339 -1.15 8.07 -24.73
C ALA A 339 -2.15 6.90 -24.71
N ILE A 340 -3.45 7.19 -24.83
CA ILE A 340 -4.52 6.19 -24.97
C ILE A 340 -4.28 5.33 -26.22
N GLY A 341 -3.98 5.95 -27.36
CA GLY A 341 -3.63 5.24 -28.58
C GLY A 341 -2.43 4.31 -28.41
N HIS A 342 -1.38 4.76 -27.71
CA HIS A 342 -0.22 3.92 -27.38
C HIS A 342 -0.56 2.78 -26.43
N ILE A 343 -1.51 2.94 -25.50
CA ILE A 343 -2.00 1.83 -24.66
C ILE A 343 -2.65 0.77 -25.53
N TYR A 344 -3.59 1.13 -26.41
CA TYR A 344 -4.23 0.19 -27.32
C TYR A 344 -3.21 -0.53 -28.22
N LEU A 345 -2.31 0.24 -28.86
CA LEU A 345 -1.29 -0.30 -29.74
C LEU A 345 -0.38 -1.32 -29.04
N ARG A 346 0.16 -0.95 -27.88
CA ARG A 346 1.12 -1.79 -27.14
C ARG A 346 0.43 -3.01 -26.52
N THR A 347 -0.82 -2.88 -26.10
CA THR A 347 -1.65 -4.01 -25.64
C THR A 347 -1.96 -4.95 -26.81
N ALA A 348 -2.24 -4.43 -28.00
CA ALA A 348 -2.46 -5.23 -29.20
C ALA A 348 -1.23 -6.08 -29.55
N TRP A 349 -0.04 -5.49 -29.50
CA TRP A 349 1.21 -6.24 -29.68
C TRP A 349 1.35 -7.36 -28.65
N ALA A 350 1.14 -7.08 -27.35
CA ALA A 350 1.19 -8.10 -26.32
C ALA A 350 0.16 -9.22 -26.54
N CYS A 351 -1.08 -8.89 -26.92
CA CYS A 351 -2.10 -9.88 -27.27
C CYS A 351 -1.68 -10.75 -28.46
N ARG A 352 -1.04 -10.17 -29.48
CA ARG A 352 -0.55 -10.92 -30.64
C ARG A 352 0.53 -11.93 -30.23
N GLU A 353 1.53 -11.51 -29.45
CA GLU A 353 2.60 -12.41 -28.98
C GLU A 353 2.06 -13.54 -28.08
N LEU A 354 0.93 -13.31 -27.41
CA LEU A 354 0.21 -14.33 -26.63
C LEU A 354 -0.76 -15.19 -27.47
N GLY A 355 -0.79 -15.04 -28.79
CA GLY A 355 -1.66 -15.78 -29.70
C GLY A 355 -3.13 -15.33 -29.72
N LYS A 356 -3.48 -14.25 -29.03
CA LYS A 356 -4.85 -13.69 -28.95
C LYS A 356 -5.15 -12.77 -30.13
N LYS A 357 -5.11 -13.34 -31.35
CA LYS A 357 -5.23 -12.60 -32.62
C LYS A 357 -6.50 -11.75 -32.73
N GLY A 358 -7.65 -12.24 -32.24
CA GLY A 358 -8.92 -11.50 -32.29
C GLY A 358 -8.88 -10.20 -31.47
N GLU A 359 -8.43 -10.29 -30.21
CA GLU A 359 -8.23 -9.11 -29.34
C GLU A 359 -7.20 -8.14 -29.94
N ALA A 360 -6.09 -8.66 -30.47
CA ALA A 360 -5.06 -7.84 -31.09
C ALA A 360 -5.59 -7.01 -32.26
N LEU A 361 -6.35 -7.63 -33.18
CA LEU A 361 -6.95 -6.94 -34.32
C LEU A 361 -7.94 -5.86 -33.91
N GLN A 362 -8.76 -6.11 -32.89
CA GLN A 362 -9.68 -5.12 -32.34
C GLN A 362 -8.90 -3.90 -31.81
N PHE A 363 -7.87 -4.12 -31.00
CA PHE A 363 -7.10 -3.03 -30.41
C PHE A 363 -6.25 -2.26 -31.43
N PHE A 364 -5.69 -2.92 -32.45
CA PHE A 364 -5.01 -2.20 -33.54
C PHE A 364 -5.97 -1.25 -34.28
N ARG A 365 -7.20 -1.69 -34.58
CA ARG A 365 -8.20 -0.85 -35.25
C ARG A 365 -8.54 0.39 -34.43
N ILE A 366 -8.70 0.23 -33.11
CA ILE A 366 -8.96 1.35 -32.20
C ILE A 366 -7.75 2.29 -32.15
N ALA A 367 -6.53 1.75 -32.10
CA ALA A 367 -5.31 2.55 -32.07
C ALA A 367 -5.15 3.48 -33.29
N VAL A 368 -5.63 3.08 -34.48
CA VAL A 368 -5.61 3.93 -35.69
C VAL A 368 -6.37 5.25 -35.49
N GLY A 369 -7.48 5.22 -34.75
CA GLY A 369 -8.28 6.43 -34.45
C GLY A 369 -7.52 7.45 -33.62
N TYR A 370 -6.73 6.97 -32.64
CA TYR A 370 -5.96 7.83 -31.73
C TYR A 370 -4.57 8.22 -32.27
N LEU A 371 -4.02 7.46 -33.22
CA LEU A 371 -2.67 7.64 -33.76
C LEU A 371 -2.66 7.78 -35.30
N PRO A 372 -3.30 8.82 -35.86
CA PRO A 372 -3.41 8.99 -37.31
C PRO A 372 -2.04 9.10 -38.00
N SER A 373 -1.03 9.65 -37.33
CA SER A 373 0.34 9.75 -37.83
C SER A 373 1.06 8.40 -37.96
N GLU A 374 0.61 7.37 -37.22
CA GLU A 374 1.22 6.03 -37.20
C GLU A 374 0.38 5.01 -37.99
N ARG A 375 -0.69 5.44 -38.66
CA ARG A 375 -1.67 4.58 -39.35
C ARG A 375 -1.04 3.56 -40.30
N GLN A 376 -0.09 3.98 -41.14
CA GLN A 376 0.55 3.07 -42.10
C GLN A 376 1.30 1.93 -41.40
N ALA A 377 1.97 2.21 -40.28
CA ALA A 377 2.67 1.20 -39.51
C ALA A 377 1.65 0.24 -38.86
N ILE A 378 0.58 0.77 -38.27
CA ILE A 378 -0.46 -0.05 -37.62
C ILE A 378 -1.20 -0.93 -38.64
N ASP A 379 -1.51 -0.41 -39.83
CA ASP A 379 -2.14 -1.19 -40.91
C ASP A 379 -1.25 -2.36 -41.37
N SER A 380 0.08 -2.19 -41.34
CA SER A 380 1.02 -3.29 -41.60
C SER A 380 0.96 -4.36 -40.51
N GLU A 381 0.89 -3.95 -39.23
CA GLU A 381 0.74 -4.86 -38.10
C GLU A 381 -0.57 -5.67 -38.18
N ILE A 382 -1.68 -5.02 -38.58
CA ILE A 382 -2.98 -5.69 -38.81
C ILE A 382 -2.85 -6.78 -39.87
N ARG A 383 -2.24 -6.47 -41.02
CA ARG A 383 -2.03 -7.47 -42.09
C ARG A 383 -1.18 -8.64 -41.63
N SER A 384 -0.09 -8.36 -40.90
CA SER A 384 0.80 -9.40 -40.36
C SER A 384 0.10 -10.33 -39.37
N THR A 385 -0.90 -9.84 -38.65
CA THR A 385 -1.64 -10.61 -37.63
C THR A 385 -2.70 -11.52 -38.24
N LEU A 386 -3.21 -11.18 -39.44
CA LEU A 386 -4.20 -11.96 -40.18
C LEU A 386 -3.61 -13.21 -40.85
N ILE A 387 -2.30 -13.18 -41.16
CA ILE A 387 -1.52 -14.34 -41.63
C ILE A 387 -1.19 -15.21 -40.41
#